data_AF-A0A0J9S290-F1
#
_entry.id   AF-A0A0J9S290-F1
#
_cell.length_a   1.000
_cell.length_b   1.000
_cell.length_c   1.000
_cell.angle_alpha   90.00
_cell.angle_beta   90.00
_cell.angle_gamma   90.00
#
_symmetry.space_group_name_H-M   'P 1'
#
loop_
_entity.id
_entity.type
_entity.pdbx_description
1 polymer ?
#
loop_
_entity_poly.entity_id
_entity_poly.type
_entity_poly.pdbx_seq_one_letter_code
_entity_poly.pdbx_strand_id
1 'polypeptide(L)'
;MRYLDYVKKLHHDHLIDKACKFFYYWLYNIYFDEKKSSEDTFKLYSALLDIANPYYDDIYENHKIKINENILKKLKDLDDMHENLNSIKNKKAKDDNFCKCANDCANIYMTYQETCSESKEINFCHELEIIRGRYKNLVNTIENCNAKKWLPSYIGFNPVISVLIPLVGILLISFSLFILYKVNYRLS
;
A
#
# COMPACT_ATOMS: atom_id res chain seq x y z
N MET A 1 22.75 17.08 4.25
CA MET A 1 22.34 18.01 5.32
C MET A 1 21.08 18.82 5.01
N ARG A 2 20.96 19.50 3.85
CA ARG A 2 19.79 20.34 3.50
C ARG A 2 18.38 19.73 3.75
N TYR A 3 18.21 18.42 3.56
CA TYR A 3 16.93 17.76 3.84
C TYR A 3 16.61 17.72 5.35
N LEU A 4 17.58 17.40 6.19
CA LEU A 4 17.40 17.40 7.65
C LEU A 4 17.19 18.82 8.19
N ASP A 5 17.84 19.83 7.58
CA ASP A 5 17.57 21.24 7.90
C ASP A 5 16.13 21.67 7.55
N TYR A 6 15.53 21.06 6.51
CA TYR A 6 14.11 21.23 6.21
C TYR A 6 13.23 20.53 7.23
N VAL A 7 13.58 19.29 7.62
CA VAL A 7 12.84 18.52 8.63
C VAL A 7 12.74 19.27 9.95
N LYS A 8 13.83 19.90 10.41
CA LYS A 8 13.83 20.72 11.64
C LYS A 8 12.85 21.89 11.64
N LYS A 9 12.52 22.41 10.45
CA LYS A 9 11.60 23.54 10.32
C LYS A 9 10.14 23.10 10.34
N LEU A 10 9.87 21.80 10.39
CA LEU A 10 8.52 21.28 10.53
C LEU A 10 8.06 21.50 11.97
N HIS A 11 6.90 22.15 12.13
CA HIS A 11 6.36 22.51 13.44
C HIS A 11 5.50 21.43 14.11
N HIS A 12 5.35 20.26 13.46
CA HIS A 12 4.46 19.20 13.92
C HIS A 12 5.19 17.86 13.96
N ASP A 13 5.19 17.21 15.12
CA ASP A 13 5.85 15.91 15.35
C ASP A 13 5.46 14.85 14.32
N HIS A 14 4.19 14.81 13.91
CA HIS A 14 3.74 13.85 12.90
C HIS A 14 4.36 14.10 11.50
N LEU A 15 4.73 15.34 11.17
CA LEU A 15 5.42 15.66 9.93
C LEU A 15 6.90 15.30 10.04
N ILE A 16 7.52 15.53 11.19
CA ILE A 16 8.89 15.14 11.49
C ILE A 16 9.02 13.61 11.40
N ASP A 17 8.10 12.87 12.02
CA ASP A 17 8.05 11.41 11.97
C ASP A 17 7.99 10.89 10.52
N LYS A 18 7.08 11.42 9.70
CA LYS A 18 6.99 11.05 8.27
C LYS A 18 8.28 11.35 7.52
N ALA A 19 8.85 12.52 7.76
CA ALA A 19 10.05 12.96 7.05
C ALA A 19 11.29 12.15 7.46
N CYS A 20 11.39 11.74 8.72
CA CYS A 20 12.42 10.84 9.25
C CYS A 20 12.27 9.41 8.68
N LYS A 21 11.06 8.87 8.64
CA LYS A 21 10.77 7.57 8.00
C LYS A 21 11.12 7.57 6.51
N PHE A 22 10.76 8.64 5.80
CA PHE A 22 11.16 8.81 4.40
C PHE A 22 12.68 8.86 4.25
N PHE A 23 13.38 9.59 5.12
CA PHE A 23 14.84 9.67 5.06
C PHE A 23 15.51 8.31 5.30
N TYR A 24 15.03 7.56 6.28
CA TYR A 24 15.48 6.20 6.53
C TYR A 24 15.29 5.33 5.27
N TYR A 25 14.07 5.32 4.71
CA TYR A 25 13.75 4.57 3.50
C TYR A 25 14.65 4.97 2.31
N TRP A 26 14.87 6.28 2.12
CA TRP A 26 15.76 6.80 1.08
C TRP A 26 17.21 6.32 1.24
N LEU A 27 17.73 6.26 2.47
CA LEU A 27 19.06 5.70 2.73
C LEU A 27 19.11 4.21 2.36
N TYR A 28 18.11 3.44 2.76
CA TYR A 28 18.04 2.01 2.47
C TYR A 28 17.97 1.73 0.95
N ASN A 29 17.04 2.38 0.26
CA ASN A 29 16.74 2.07 -1.15
C ASN A 29 17.59 2.83 -2.15
N ILE A 30 17.81 4.14 -1.96
CA ILE A 30 18.47 4.96 -2.97
C ILE A 30 19.97 5.03 -2.73
N TYR A 31 20.38 5.27 -1.49
CA TYR A 31 21.81 5.41 -1.18
C TYR A 31 22.52 4.05 -1.16
N PHE A 32 21.93 3.07 -0.50
CA PHE A 32 22.53 1.73 -0.41
C PHE A 32 22.11 0.79 -1.53
N ASP A 33 21.04 1.07 -2.28
CA ASP A 33 20.57 0.21 -3.38
C ASP A 33 20.38 -1.24 -2.89
N GLU A 34 19.81 -1.39 -1.69
CA GLU A 34 19.60 -2.67 -0.98
C GLU A 34 20.88 -3.49 -0.70
N LYS A 35 22.08 -2.94 -0.93
CA LYS A 35 23.37 -3.62 -0.68
C LYS A 35 23.73 -3.68 0.80
N LYS A 36 22.92 -3.06 1.66
CA LYS A 36 23.13 -2.96 3.10
C LYS A 36 21.88 -3.35 3.86
N SER A 37 22.10 -3.95 5.02
CA SER A 37 21.03 -4.38 5.91
C SER A 37 20.28 -3.19 6.51
N SER A 38 19.10 -3.46 7.08
CA SER A 38 18.41 -2.49 7.94
C SER A 38 19.28 -2.04 9.13
N GLU A 39 20.16 -2.91 9.64
CA GLU A 39 21.09 -2.59 10.72
C GLU A 39 22.14 -1.56 10.29
N ASP A 40 22.78 -1.79 9.15
CA ASP A 40 23.76 -0.84 8.59
C ASP A 40 23.12 0.49 8.24
N THR A 41 21.90 0.45 7.71
CA THR A 41 21.12 1.66 7.41
C THR A 41 20.81 2.43 8.67
N PHE A 42 20.39 1.76 9.74
CA PHE A 42 20.10 2.39 11.02
C PHE A 42 21.32 3.09 11.61
N LYS A 43 22.51 2.47 11.54
CA LYS A 43 23.75 3.08 12.03
C LYS A 43 24.05 4.40 11.32
N LEU A 44 23.97 4.41 9.98
CA LEU A 44 24.18 5.64 9.21
C LEU A 44 23.09 6.68 9.49
N TYR A 45 21.83 6.26 9.49
CA TYR A 45 20.68 7.13 9.77
C TYR A 45 20.82 7.83 11.13
N SER A 46 21.09 7.08 12.20
CA SER A 46 21.26 7.63 13.55
C SER A 46 22.43 8.61 13.62
N ALA A 47 23.58 8.27 13.02
CA ALA A 47 24.72 9.17 12.96
C ALA A 47 24.40 10.47 12.20
N LEU A 48 23.65 10.40 11.11
CA LEU A 48 23.24 11.59 10.35
C LEU A 48 22.26 12.48 11.13
N LEU A 49 21.37 11.89 11.93
CA LEU A 49 20.51 12.63 12.84
C LEU A 49 21.30 13.32 13.96
N ASP A 50 22.32 12.66 14.52
CA ASP A 50 23.21 13.25 15.55
C ASP A 50 23.94 14.48 15.02
N ILE A 51 24.57 14.37 13.85
CA ILE A 51 25.28 15.50 13.22
C ILE A 51 24.29 16.61 12.86
N ALA A 52 23.07 16.24 12.45
CA ALA A 52 22.04 17.22 12.20
C ALA A 52 21.56 17.89 13.49
N ASN A 53 21.78 17.36 14.70
CA ASN A 53 21.25 17.91 15.93
C ASN A 53 22.33 18.31 16.96
N PRO A 54 23.21 19.27 16.63
CA PRO A 54 24.39 19.57 17.45
C PRO A 54 24.06 20.15 18.84
N TYR A 55 22.83 20.64 19.05
CA TYR A 55 22.37 21.22 20.31
C TYR A 55 21.59 20.25 21.21
N TYR A 56 21.45 18.98 20.81
CA TYR A 56 20.72 17.94 21.55
C TYR A 56 19.27 18.33 21.91
N ASP A 57 18.56 18.99 20.99
CA ASP A 57 17.11 19.13 21.14
C ASP A 57 16.45 17.76 20.96
N ASP A 58 15.52 17.38 21.83
CA ASP A 58 14.92 16.02 21.90
C ASP A 58 14.09 15.63 20.65
N ILE A 59 14.10 16.48 19.62
CA ILE A 59 13.34 16.37 18.37
C ILE A 59 13.60 15.04 17.67
N TYR A 60 14.86 14.58 17.60
CA TYR A 60 15.22 13.40 16.79
C TYR A 60 15.40 12.12 17.59
N GLU A 61 15.57 12.17 18.90
CA GLU A 61 15.79 10.97 19.71
C GLU A 61 14.63 9.99 19.58
N ASN A 62 13.40 10.52 19.62
CA ASN A 62 12.18 9.75 19.43
C ASN A 62 12.03 9.16 18.01
N HIS A 63 12.86 9.57 17.05
CA HIS A 63 12.86 9.09 15.67
C HIS A 63 14.03 8.17 15.34
N LYS A 64 14.95 7.90 16.28
CA LYS A 64 16.02 6.91 16.13
C LYS A 64 15.51 5.49 16.33
N ILE A 65 14.49 5.12 15.57
CA ILE A 65 13.87 3.79 15.60
C ILE A 65 14.28 3.03 14.35
N LYS A 66 14.87 1.84 14.53
CA LYS A 66 15.19 0.96 13.41
C LYS A 66 13.91 0.48 12.73
N ILE A 67 13.80 0.69 11.43
CA ILE A 67 12.70 0.15 10.62
C ILE A 67 13.02 -1.30 10.28
N ASN A 68 12.03 -2.18 10.45
CA ASN A 68 12.18 -3.60 10.12
C ASN A 68 12.43 -3.77 8.60
N GLU A 69 13.37 -4.63 8.24
CA GLU A 69 13.74 -4.85 6.84
C GLU A 69 12.58 -5.34 5.96
N ASN A 70 11.67 -6.15 6.51
CA ASN A 70 10.47 -6.58 5.80
C ASN A 70 9.55 -5.39 5.46
N ILE A 71 9.47 -4.39 6.35
CA ILE A 71 8.72 -3.16 6.08
C ILE A 71 9.40 -2.37 4.96
N LEU A 72 10.74 -2.27 4.96
CA LEU A 72 11.49 -1.56 3.93
C LEU A 72 11.32 -2.21 2.55
N LYS A 73 11.37 -3.54 2.47
CA LYS A 73 11.12 -4.29 1.23
C LYS A 73 9.69 -4.07 0.71
N LYS A 74 8.69 -4.09 1.58
CA LYS A 74 7.30 -3.77 1.22
C LYS A 74 7.13 -2.34 0.70
N LEU A 75 7.79 -1.37 1.35
CA LEU A 75 7.78 0.02 0.87
C LEU A 75 8.44 0.13 -0.50
N LYS A 76 9.54 -0.60 -0.73
CA LYS A 76 10.20 -0.64 -2.04
C LYS A 76 9.27 -1.18 -3.12
N ASP A 77 8.62 -2.30 -2.85
CA ASP A 77 7.70 -2.92 -3.80
C ASP A 77 6.54 -1.97 -4.17
N LEU A 78 6.00 -1.23 -3.20
CA LEU A 78 5.00 -0.19 -3.47
C LEU A 78 5.56 0.93 -4.36
N ASP A 79 6.77 1.39 -4.07
CA ASP A 79 7.46 2.44 -4.85
C ASP A 79 7.72 1.97 -6.28
N ASP A 80 8.29 0.78 -6.48
CA ASP A 80 8.55 0.15 -7.77
C ASP A 80 7.24 0.00 -8.59
N MET A 81 6.13 -0.41 -7.95
CA MET A 81 4.83 -0.46 -8.61
C MET A 81 4.33 0.95 -9.01
N HIS A 82 4.50 1.95 -8.15
CA HIS A 82 4.12 3.32 -8.48
C HIS A 82 4.97 3.90 -9.60
N GLU A 83 6.28 3.66 -9.63
CA GLU A 83 7.18 4.07 -10.70
C GLU A 83 6.80 3.44 -12.03
N ASN A 84 6.50 2.14 -12.04
CA ASN A 84 6.03 1.43 -13.21
C ASN A 84 4.71 2.01 -13.75
N LEU A 85 3.73 2.24 -12.88
CA LEU A 85 2.45 2.84 -13.26
C LEU A 85 2.61 4.29 -13.73
N ASN A 86 3.50 5.07 -13.10
CA ASN A 86 3.79 6.44 -13.51
C ASN A 86 4.51 6.48 -14.87
N SER A 87 5.37 5.50 -15.15
CA SER A 87 6.05 5.35 -16.44
C SER A 87 5.06 5.09 -17.56
N ILE A 88 4.05 4.24 -17.33
CA ILE A 88 2.94 4.00 -18.27
C ILE A 88 2.11 5.27 -18.44
N LYS A 89 1.64 5.87 -17.33
CA LYS A 89 0.77 7.06 -17.34
C LYS A 89 1.39 8.23 -18.09
N ASN A 90 2.68 8.48 -17.87
CA ASN A 90 3.38 9.64 -18.42
C ASN A 90 4.05 9.35 -19.77
N LYS A 91 3.94 8.13 -20.30
CA LYS A 91 4.64 7.68 -21.51
C LYS A 91 6.16 7.86 -21.42
N LYS A 92 6.74 7.46 -20.29
CA LYS A 92 8.17 7.62 -19.96
C LYS A 92 8.85 6.30 -19.56
N ALA A 93 8.33 5.16 -20.05
CA ALA A 93 8.98 3.89 -19.78
C ALA A 93 10.38 3.86 -20.41
N LYS A 94 11.32 3.23 -19.71
CA LYS A 94 12.67 3.01 -20.25
C LYS A 94 12.56 2.14 -21.51
N ASP A 95 13.25 2.54 -22.56
CA ASP A 95 13.25 1.87 -23.87
C ASP A 95 11.84 1.66 -24.46
N ASP A 96 10.90 2.54 -24.10
CA ASP A 96 9.46 2.47 -24.45
C ASP A 96 8.79 1.13 -24.07
N ASN A 97 9.36 0.40 -23.11
CA ASN A 97 8.85 -0.91 -22.72
C ASN A 97 7.72 -0.83 -21.68
N PHE A 98 6.60 -0.25 -22.09
CA PHE A 98 5.39 -0.13 -21.26
C PHE A 98 4.85 -1.49 -20.80
N CYS A 99 5.00 -2.52 -21.64
CA CYS A 99 4.52 -3.86 -21.31
C CYS A 99 5.31 -4.49 -20.16
N LYS A 100 6.63 -4.26 -20.12
CA LYS A 100 7.46 -4.66 -18.99
C LYS A 100 7.02 -3.96 -17.70
N CYS A 101 6.80 -2.64 -17.72
CA CYS A 101 6.29 -1.93 -16.53
C CYS A 101 4.98 -2.53 -16.01
N ALA A 102 4.06 -2.89 -16.91
CA ALA A 102 2.82 -3.54 -16.53
C ALA A 102 3.06 -4.94 -15.93
N ASN A 103 3.89 -5.76 -16.57
CA ASN A 103 4.23 -7.10 -16.06
C ASN A 103 4.93 -7.05 -14.70
N ASP A 104 5.91 -6.16 -14.53
CA ASP A 104 6.65 -6.00 -13.27
C ASP A 104 5.71 -5.57 -12.14
N CYS A 105 4.83 -4.59 -12.40
CA CYS A 105 3.82 -4.18 -11.44
C CYS A 105 2.84 -5.33 -11.07
N ALA A 106 2.38 -6.09 -12.07
CA ALA A 106 1.49 -7.23 -11.84
C ALA A 106 2.18 -8.34 -11.05
N ASN A 107 3.45 -8.62 -11.32
CA ASN A 107 4.22 -9.64 -10.65
C ASN A 107 4.43 -9.31 -9.18
N ILE A 108 4.86 -8.07 -8.87
CA ILE A 108 5.00 -7.59 -7.49
C ILE A 108 3.65 -7.65 -6.77
N TYR A 109 2.57 -7.18 -7.40
CA TYR A 109 1.24 -7.24 -6.79
C TYR A 109 0.88 -8.69 -6.36
N MET A 110 1.10 -9.65 -7.26
CA MET A 110 0.73 -11.05 -7.06
C MET A 110 1.48 -11.75 -5.90
N THR A 111 2.67 -11.29 -5.50
CA THR A 111 3.41 -11.90 -4.37
C THR A 111 2.71 -11.68 -3.03
N TYR A 112 1.81 -10.70 -2.93
CA TYR A 112 1.15 -10.31 -1.68
C TYR A 112 -0.23 -10.95 -1.49
N GLN A 113 -0.63 -11.88 -2.35
CA GLN A 113 -1.92 -12.55 -2.25
C GLN A 113 -2.14 -13.23 -0.90
N GLU A 114 -1.18 -14.00 -0.40
CA GLU A 114 -1.29 -14.68 0.90
C GLU A 114 -1.29 -13.68 2.06
N THR A 115 -0.37 -12.71 2.03
CA THR A 115 -0.26 -11.64 3.05
C THR A 115 -1.59 -10.92 3.26
N CYS A 116 -2.29 -10.61 2.16
CA CYS A 116 -3.53 -9.87 2.23
C CYS A 116 -4.77 -10.74 2.41
N SER A 117 -4.72 -12.01 2.03
CA SER A 117 -5.81 -12.97 2.29
C SER A 117 -5.95 -13.29 3.79
N GLU A 118 -4.86 -13.22 4.54
CA GLU A 118 -4.85 -13.47 6.00
C GLU A 118 -5.19 -12.22 6.83
N SER A 119 -5.49 -11.07 6.22
CA SER A 119 -5.91 -9.81 6.86
C SER A 119 -4.95 -9.21 7.90
N LYS A 120 -3.68 -9.64 7.92
CA LYS A 120 -2.67 -9.21 8.92
C LYS A 120 -2.21 -7.77 8.76
N GLU A 121 -2.26 -7.21 7.54
CA GLU A 121 -1.68 -5.89 7.24
C GLU A 121 -2.65 -4.98 6.44
N ILE A 122 -3.79 -4.65 7.06
CA ILE A 122 -4.91 -3.92 6.44
C ILE A 122 -4.46 -2.67 5.66
N ASN A 123 -3.59 -1.83 6.24
CA ASN A 123 -3.17 -0.58 5.59
C ASN A 123 -2.31 -0.84 4.35
N PHE A 124 -1.40 -1.83 4.40
CA PHE A 124 -0.58 -2.20 3.25
C PHE A 124 -1.45 -2.78 2.13
N CYS A 125 -2.37 -3.67 2.47
CA CYS A 125 -3.31 -4.26 1.52
C CYS A 125 -4.27 -3.23 0.92
N HIS A 126 -4.64 -2.19 1.67
CA HIS A 126 -5.42 -1.07 1.14
C HIS A 126 -4.65 -0.31 0.05
N GLU A 127 -3.35 -0.06 0.24
CA GLU A 127 -2.52 0.58 -0.79
C GLU A 127 -2.41 -0.29 -2.05
N LEU A 128 -2.27 -1.61 -1.89
CA LEU A 128 -2.29 -2.55 -3.02
C LEU A 128 -3.61 -2.44 -3.82
N GLU A 129 -4.75 -2.25 -3.18
CA GLU A 129 -6.03 -2.05 -3.88
C GLU A 129 -6.10 -0.73 -4.66
N ILE A 130 -5.49 0.33 -4.13
CA ILE A 130 -5.33 1.60 -4.85
C ILE A 130 -4.48 1.37 -6.10
N ILE A 131 -3.36 0.66 -5.96
CA ILE A 131 -2.48 0.25 -7.08
C ILE A 131 -3.25 -0.59 -8.10
N ARG A 132 -4.05 -1.56 -7.65
CA ARG A 132 -4.90 -2.40 -8.52
C ARG A 132 -5.85 -1.57 -9.37
N GLY A 133 -6.51 -0.58 -8.76
CA GLY A 133 -7.41 0.34 -9.46
C GLY A 133 -6.69 1.15 -10.53
N ARG A 134 -5.51 1.70 -10.19
CA ARG A 134 -4.67 2.45 -11.14
C ARG A 134 -4.17 1.55 -12.28
N TYR A 135 -3.71 0.34 -11.97
CA TYR A 135 -3.23 -0.64 -12.92
C TYR A 135 -4.30 -0.99 -13.97
N LYS A 136 -5.53 -1.29 -13.52
CA LYS A 136 -6.67 -1.61 -14.41
C LYS A 136 -6.91 -0.51 -15.44
N ASN A 137 -6.81 0.75 -15.03
CA ASN A 137 -7.03 1.89 -15.92
C ASN A 137 -5.90 2.08 -16.93
N LEU A 138 -4.67 1.73 -16.57
CA LEU A 138 -3.47 1.96 -17.39
C LEU A 138 -3.12 0.78 -18.30
N VAL A 139 -3.24 -0.47 -17.85
CA VAL A 139 -2.82 -1.64 -18.66
C VAL A 139 -3.63 -1.79 -19.96
N ASN A 140 -4.85 -1.26 -19.99
CA ASN A 140 -5.71 -1.28 -21.16
C ASN A 140 -5.33 -0.25 -22.23
N THR A 141 -4.50 0.74 -21.89
CA THR A 141 -4.01 1.73 -22.85
C THR A 141 -2.76 1.28 -23.59
N ILE A 142 -2.17 0.14 -23.18
CA ILE A 142 -0.97 -0.42 -23.79
C ILE A 142 -1.39 -1.40 -24.90
N GLU A 143 -1.08 -1.04 -26.14
CA GLU A 143 -1.27 -1.89 -27.32
C GLU A 143 -0.29 -3.06 -27.33
N ASN A 144 -0.71 -4.21 -27.88
CA ASN A 144 0.14 -5.38 -28.11
C ASN A 144 0.97 -5.85 -26.89
N CYS A 145 0.36 -5.85 -25.72
CA CYS A 145 1.00 -6.29 -24.48
C CYS A 145 0.33 -7.53 -23.88
N ASN A 146 1.14 -8.51 -23.50
CA ASN A 146 0.71 -9.77 -22.87
C ASN A 146 0.51 -9.68 -21.35
N ALA A 147 0.62 -8.49 -20.76
CA ALA A 147 0.38 -8.30 -19.33
C ALA A 147 -1.07 -8.62 -18.95
N LYS A 148 -1.23 -9.15 -17.74
CA LYS A 148 -2.55 -9.53 -17.20
C LYS A 148 -3.46 -8.30 -17.19
N LYS A 149 -4.59 -8.34 -17.92
CA LYS A 149 -5.51 -7.19 -18.02
C LYS A 149 -6.32 -6.93 -16.74
N TRP A 150 -6.28 -7.85 -15.78
CA TRP A 150 -6.98 -7.73 -14.51
C TRP A 150 -6.19 -8.40 -13.38
N LEU A 151 -6.12 -7.75 -12.22
CA LEU A 151 -5.51 -8.28 -11.01
C LEU A 151 -6.61 -8.62 -9.98
N PRO A 152 -6.45 -9.72 -9.21
CA PRO A 152 -7.42 -10.10 -8.20
C PRO A 152 -7.51 -9.07 -7.08
N SER A 153 -8.72 -8.85 -6.58
CA SER A 153 -8.92 -8.09 -5.34
C SER A 153 -8.46 -8.94 -4.15
N TYR A 154 -7.63 -8.38 -3.27
CA TYR A 154 -7.26 -8.97 -1.99
C TYR A 154 -8.16 -8.53 -0.85
N ILE A 155 -8.97 -7.49 -1.05
CA ILE A 155 -10.17 -7.32 -0.25
C ILE A 155 -11.12 -8.45 -0.64
N GLY A 156 -10.93 -9.59 0.02
CA GLY A 156 -11.80 -10.74 -0.03
C GLY A 156 -13.03 -10.45 0.83
N PHE A 157 -14.19 -10.80 0.26
CA PHE A 157 -15.39 -11.24 0.95
C PHE A 157 -15.21 -11.41 2.47
N ASN A 158 -15.80 -10.53 3.26
CA ASN A 158 -16.01 -10.84 4.67
C ASN A 158 -17.03 -11.99 4.70
N PRO A 159 -16.67 -13.22 5.12
CA PRO A 159 -17.58 -14.37 5.06
C PRO A 159 -18.85 -14.12 5.86
N VAL A 160 -18.77 -13.29 6.90
CA VAL A 160 -19.92 -12.81 7.67
C VAL A 160 -20.87 -11.99 6.77
N ILE A 161 -20.34 -11.02 6.02
CA ILE A 161 -21.14 -10.19 5.09
C ILE A 161 -21.72 -11.02 3.95
N SER A 162 -20.94 -11.98 3.43
CA SER A 162 -21.38 -12.88 2.35
C SER A 162 -22.50 -13.82 2.75
N VAL A 163 -22.55 -14.27 4.00
CA VAL A 163 -23.63 -15.13 4.52
C VAL A 163 -24.84 -14.27 4.95
N LEU A 164 -24.59 -13.07 5.49
CA LEU A 164 -25.65 -12.15 5.92
C LEU A 164 -26.54 -11.68 4.77
N ILE A 165 -25.97 -11.36 3.60
CA ILE A 165 -26.74 -10.85 2.46
C ILE A 165 -27.85 -11.84 2.02
N PRO A 166 -27.57 -13.12 1.71
CA PRO A 166 -28.62 -14.08 1.38
C PRO A 166 -29.55 -14.38 2.56
N LEU A 167 -29.03 -14.43 3.80
CA LEU A 167 -29.84 -14.68 5.00
C LEU A 167 -30.89 -13.59 5.23
N VAL A 168 -30.50 -12.32 5.13
CA VAL A 168 -31.41 -11.17 5.24
C VAL A 168 -32.46 -11.19 4.13
N GLY A 169 -32.07 -11.55 2.90
CA GLY A 169 -33.01 -11.72 1.79
C GLY A 169 -34.08 -12.77 2.08
N ILE A 170 -33.68 -13.94 2.58
CA ILE A 170 -34.61 -15.02 2.96
C ILE A 170 -35.55 -14.59 4.09
N LEU A 171 -35.03 -13.89 5.11
CA LEU A 171 -35.83 -13.39 6.22
C LEU A 171 -36.88 -12.37 5.77
N LEU A 172 -36.49 -11.43 4.89
CA LEU A 172 -37.42 -10.44 4.35
C LEU A 172 -38.54 -11.10 3.54
N ILE A 173 -38.21 -12.05 2.66
CA ILE A 173 -39.21 -12.81 1.89
C ILE A 173 -40.16 -13.56 2.83
N SER A 174 -39.61 -14.26 3.84
CA SER A 174 -40.40 -15.02 4.81
C SER A 174 -41.35 -14.12 5.61
N PHE A 175 -40.87 -12.95 6.03
CA PHE A 175 -41.65 -11.98 6.77
C PHE A 175 -42.76 -11.36 5.92
N SER A 176 -42.48 -11.03 4.65
CA SER A 176 -43.48 -10.55 3.70
C SER A 176 -44.59 -11.59 3.47
N LEU A 177 -44.22 -12.87 3.27
CA LEU A 177 -45.19 -13.96 3.11
C LEU A 177 -46.05 -14.16 4.36
N PHE A 178 -45.46 -14.07 5.55
CA PHE A 178 -46.19 -14.16 6.83
C PHE A 178 -47.22 -13.05 6.99
N ILE A 179 -46.86 -11.80 6.64
CA ILE A 179 -47.80 -10.67 6.67
C ILE A 179 -48.95 -10.89 5.68
N LEU A 180 -48.65 -11.27 4.44
CA LEU A 180 -49.67 -11.52 3.41
C LEU A 180 -50.64 -12.64 3.82
N TYR A 181 -50.11 -13.74 4.35
CA TYR A 181 -50.91 -14.84 4.87
C TYR A 181 -51.86 -14.38 5.99
N LYS A 182 -51.36 -13.61 6.95
CA LYS A 182 -52.16 -13.09 8.07
C LYS A 182 -53.25 -12.10 7.63
N VAL A 183 -52.98 -11.26 6.63
CA VAL A 183 -53.96 -10.32 6.08
C VAL A 183 -55.06 -11.06 5.34
N ASN A 184 -54.71 -12.03 4.48
CA ASN A 184 -55.70 -12.83 3.75
C ASN A 184 -56.58 -13.68 4.68
N TYR A 185 -56.01 -14.25 5.74
CA TYR A 185 -56.78 -15.02 6.73
C TYR A 185 -57.79 -14.15 7.52
N ARG A 186 -57.52 -12.85 7.70
CA ARG A 186 -58.44 -11.93 8.39
C ARG A 186 -59.55 -11.37 7.50
N LEU A 187 -59.47 -11.56 6.19
CA LEU A 187 -60.42 -11.07 5.19
C LEU A 187 -61.38 -12.17 4.68
N SER A 188 -61.18 -13.42 5.10
CA SER A 188 -62.07 -14.57 4.84
C SER A 188 -62.93 -14.90 6.05
#